data_AF-A0A9D1JNA0-F1
#
_entry.id   AF-A0A9D1JNA0-F1
#
_cell.length_a   1.000
_cell.length_b   1.000
_cell.length_c   1.000
_cell.angle_alpha   90.00
_cell.angle_beta   90.00
_cell.angle_gamma   90.00
#
_symmetry.space_group_name_H-M   'P 1'
#
loop_
_entity.id
_entity.type
_entity.pdbx_description
1 polymer ?
#
loop_
_entity_poly.entity_id
_entity_poly.type
_entity_poly.pdbx_seq_one_letter_code
_entity_poly.pdbx_strand_id
1 'polypeptide(L)'
;MAKYTKEVKSNVLKQYQEGTPIQLIIQNTNIPRSTIYHWIKNPPLSKKEETAKTIRILEDKVKRLEGIIEILKKVNCTVSAPLHERLHELEALQGQYNVHMLCEALDVSR
;
A
#
# COMPACT_ATOMS: atom_id res chain seq x y z
N MET A 1 -2.72 -19.61 5.74
CA MET A 1 -2.13 -19.50 7.11
C MET A 1 -0.63 -19.32 6.96
N ALA A 2 -0.02 -18.37 7.69
CA ALA A 2 1.43 -18.18 7.62
C ALA A 2 2.13 -19.39 8.28
N LYS A 3 3.01 -20.08 7.54
CA LYS A 3 3.72 -21.29 8.01
C LYS A 3 4.65 -21.03 9.20
N TYR A 4 5.02 -19.77 9.46
CA TYR A 4 5.90 -19.34 10.55
C TYR A 4 5.40 -18.01 11.14
N THR A 5 5.50 -17.84 12.47
CA THR A 5 5.09 -16.61 13.16
C THR A 5 6.11 -15.48 12.94
N LYS A 6 5.68 -14.22 13.15
CA LYS A 6 6.58 -13.05 13.06
C LYS A 6 7.74 -13.13 14.07
N GLU A 7 7.47 -13.66 15.26
CA GLU A 7 8.47 -13.84 16.33
C GLU A 7 9.58 -14.80 15.91
N VAL A 8 9.22 -15.94 15.31
CA VAL A 8 10.20 -16.92 14.81
C VAL A 8 11.08 -16.30 13.72
N LYS A 9 10.48 -15.54 12.79
CA LYS A 9 11.21 -14.82 11.73
C LYS A 9 12.18 -13.78 12.31
N SER A 10 11.73 -12.97 13.28
CA SER A 10 12.59 -11.98 13.94
C SER A 10 13.74 -12.63 14.72
N ASN A 11 13.50 -13.75 15.41
CA ASN A 11 14.54 -14.46 16.16
C ASN A 11 15.64 -15.02 15.23
N VAL A 12 15.25 -15.63 14.11
CA VAL A 12 16.20 -16.13 13.10
C VAL A 12 17.08 -15.01 12.54
N LEU A 13 16.50 -13.85 12.25
CA LEU A 13 17.25 -12.70 11.75
C LEU A 13 18.18 -12.10 12.80
N LYS A 14 17.76 -12.08 14.07
CA LYS A 14 18.59 -11.62 15.19
C LYS A 14 19.83 -12.52 15.36
N GLN A 15 19.66 -13.85 15.36
CA GLN A 15 20.77 -14.79 15.44
C GLN A 15 21.75 -14.64 14.27
N TYR A 16 21.24 -14.39 13.06
CA TYR A 16 22.08 -14.11 11.90
C TYR A 16 22.86 -12.79 12.04
N GLN A 17 22.21 -11.72 12.54
CA GLN A 17 22.87 -10.43 12.81
C GLN A 17 23.93 -10.52 13.92
N GLU A 18 23.72 -11.39 14.90
CA GLU A 18 24.68 -11.69 15.98
C GLU A 18 25.86 -12.56 15.51
N GLY A 19 25.89 -12.97 14.23
CA GLY A 19 27.00 -13.72 13.62
C GLY A 19 26.87 -15.24 13.69
N THR A 20 25.70 -15.77 14.06
CA THR A 20 25.48 -17.22 14.11
C THR A 20 25.52 -17.82 12.70
N PRO A 21 26.34 -18.85 12.44
CA PRO A 21 26.37 -19.54 11.16
C PRO A 21 24.98 -20.06 10.74
N ILE A 22 24.61 -19.84 9.47
CA ILE A 22 23.32 -20.28 8.92
C ILE A 22 23.08 -21.78 9.11
N GLN A 23 24.13 -22.61 9.06
CA GLN A 23 24.04 -24.05 9.32
C GLN A 23 23.49 -24.37 10.72
N LEU A 24 23.93 -23.63 11.74
CA LEU A 24 23.45 -23.79 13.12
C LEU A 24 22.01 -23.27 13.26
N ILE A 25 21.67 -22.17 12.60
CA ILE A 25 20.30 -21.65 12.59
C ILE A 25 19.34 -22.68 11.97
N ILE A 26 19.73 -23.32 10.86
CA ILE A 26 18.95 -24.39 10.23
C ILE A 26 18.75 -25.57 11.19
N GLN A 27 19.81 -26.01 11.86
CA GLN A 27 19.74 -27.13 12.82
C GLN A 27 18.83 -26.81 14.02
N ASN A 28 18.93 -25.60 14.56
CA ASN A 28 18.18 -25.17 15.75
C ASN A 28 16.70 -24.89 15.46
N THR A 29 16.37 -24.45 14.24
CA THR A 29 15.01 -24.01 13.90
C THR A 29 14.27 -24.95 12.95
N ASN A 30 14.96 -25.90 12.32
CA ASN A 30 14.44 -26.76 11.24
C ASN A 30 13.85 -25.97 10.05
N ILE A 31 14.25 -24.71 9.87
CA ILE A 31 13.77 -23.86 8.78
C ILE A 31 14.67 -24.07 7.56
N PRO A 32 14.11 -24.31 6.36
CA PRO A 32 14.91 -24.50 5.15
C PRO A 32 15.80 -23.28 4.86
N ARG A 33 17.03 -23.55 4.41
CA ARG A 33 18.04 -22.54 4.02
C ARG A 33 17.46 -21.44 3.12
N SER A 34 16.69 -21.82 2.10
CA SER A 34 16.05 -20.90 1.16
C SER A 34 15.09 -19.92 1.84
N THR A 35 14.37 -20.37 2.88
CA THR A 35 13.43 -19.54 3.64
C THR A 35 14.19 -18.51 4.49
N ILE A 36 15.29 -18.93 5.13
CA ILE A 36 16.15 -18.03 5.93
C ILE A 36 16.75 -16.93 5.03
N TYR A 37 17.32 -17.29 3.88
CA TYR A 37 17.85 -16.29 2.94
C TYR A 37 16.76 -15.36 2.40
N HIS A 38 15.55 -15.89 2.14
CA HIS A 38 14.43 -15.05 1.73
C HIS A 38 14.08 -14.00 2.81
N TRP A 39 14.14 -14.38 4.09
CA TRP A 39 13.93 -13.46 5.21
C TRP A 39 15.07 -12.46 5.39
N ILE A 40 16.32 -12.86 5.17
CA ILE A 40 17.47 -11.94 5.20
C ILE A 40 17.33 -10.88 4.11
N LYS A 41 16.92 -11.29 2.90
CA LYS A 41 16.65 -10.38 1.79
C LYS A 41 15.42 -9.50 2.02
N ASN A 42 14.43 -10.00 2.78
CA ASN A 42 13.16 -9.32 3.05
C ASN A 42 12.85 -9.37 4.55
N PRO A 43 13.57 -8.59 5.38
CA PRO A 43 13.36 -8.57 6.81
C PRO A 43 11.92 -8.10 7.13
N PRO A 44 11.30 -8.59 8.21
CA PRO A 44 10.04 -8.04 8.67
C PRO A 44 10.30 -6.58 9.06
N LEU A 45 9.39 -5.69 8.66
CA LEU A 45 9.41 -4.31 9.13
C LEU A 45 9.29 -4.31 10.65
N SER A 46 10.02 -3.42 11.33
CA SER A 46 9.77 -3.14 12.74
C SER A 46 8.32 -2.70 12.94
N LYS A 47 7.75 -2.92 14.14
CA LYS A 47 6.42 -2.38 14.48
C LYS A 47 6.33 -0.89 14.17
N LYS A 48 7.40 -0.13 14.41
CA LYS A 48 7.46 1.31 14.09
C LYS A 48 7.39 1.58 12.59
N GLU A 49 8.09 0.78 11.78
CA GLU A 49 8.10 0.90 10.32
C GLU A 49 6.78 0.42 9.70
N GLU A 50 6.19 -0.66 10.22
CA GLU A 50 4.84 -1.12 9.85
C GLU A 50 3.80 -0.02 10.12
N THR A 51 3.86 0.60 11.30
CA THR A 51 2.97 1.72 11.67
C THR A 51 3.20 2.93 10.78
N ALA A 52 4.46 3.36 10.57
CA ALA A 52 4.78 4.50 9.71
C ALA A 52 4.30 4.27 8.26
N LYS A 53 4.48 3.06 7.73
CA LYS A 53 3.96 2.68 6.41
C LYS A 53 2.43 2.74 6.37
N THR A 54 1.77 2.26 7.41
CA THR A 54 0.30 2.32 7.53
C THR A 54 -0.19 3.76 7.56
N ILE A 55 0.44 4.62 8.37
CA ILE A 55 0.12 6.05 8.46
C ILE A 55 0.26 6.69 7.08
N ARG A 56 1.39 6.49 6.39
CA ARG A 56 1.60 7.04 5.05
C ARG A 56 0.52 6.60 4.05
N ILE A 57 0.15 5.32 4.07
CA ILE A 57 -0.95 4.82 3.21
C ILE A 57 -2.28 5.52 3.55
N LEU A 58 -2.56 5.75 4.82
CA LEU A 58 -3.77 6.46 5.24
C LEU A 58 -3.72 7.94 4.84
N GLU A 59 -2.58 8.61 5.00
CA GLU A 59 -2.38 9.99 4.55
C GLU A 59 -2.57 10.13 3.03
N ASP A 60 -1.99 9.22 2.25
CA ASP A 60 -2.16 9.18 0.78
C ASP A 60 -3.64 8.96 0.40
N LYS A 61 -4.36 8.11 1.15
CA LYS A 61 -5.81 7.91 0.96
C LYS A 61 -6.62 9.15 1.31
N VAL A 62 -6.32 9.81 2.43
CA VAL A 62 -6.99 11.05 2.85
C VAL A 62 -6.79 12.11 1.78
N LYS A 63 -5.56 12.32 1.32
CA LYS A 63 -5.25 13.29 0.26
C LYS A 63 -5.98 12.98 -1.05
N ARG A 64 -6.12 11.70 -1.42
CA ARG A 64 -6.92 11.30 -2.59
C ARG A 64 -8.40 11.67 -2.41
N LEU A 65 -8.98 11.36 -1.25
CA LEU A 65 -10.38 11.65 -0.96
C LEU A 65 -10.65 13.15 -0.91
N GLU A 66 -9.74 13.94 -0.33
CA GLU A 66 -9.83 15.40 -0.34
C GLU A 66 -9.86 15.96 -1.76
N GLY A 67 -9.03 15.44 -2.67
CA GLY A 67 -9.04 15.83 -4.08
C GLY A 67 -10.34 15.46 -4.80
N ILE A 68 -10.90 14.28 -4.53
CA ILE A 68 -12.22 13.86 -5.07
C ILE A 68 -13.32 14.81 -4.56
N ILE A 69 -13.32 15.14 -3.27
CA ILE A 69 -14.29 16.07 -2.67
C ILE A 69 -14.15 17.47 -3.30
N GLU A 70 -12.93 17.93 -3.56
CA GLU A 70 -12.71 19.22 -4.23
C GLU A 70 -13.30 19.25 -5.64
N ILE A 71 -13.10 18.18 -6.43
CA ILE A 71 -13.70 18.03 -7.77
C ILE A 71 -15.22 18.06 -7.66
N LEU A 72 -15.81 17.24 -6.77
CA LEU A 72 -17.25 17.15 -6.57
C LEU A 72 -17.89 18.49 -6.14
N LYS A 73 -17.13 19.35 -5.43
CA LYS A 73 -17.58 20.70 -5.05
C LYS A 73 -17.50 21.71 -6.20
N LYS A 74 -16.68 21.46 -7.23
CA LYS A 74 -16.49 22.37 -8.37
C LYS A 74 -17.42 22.09 -9.54
N VAL A 75 -17.73 20.82 -9.79
CA VAL A 75 -18.59 20.43 -10.90
C VAL A 75 -20.05 20.85 -10.67
N ASN A 76 -20.75 21.18 -11.74
CA ASN A 76 -22.16 21.58 -11.70
C ASN A 76 -23.12 20.40 -11.95
N CYS A 77 -22.61 19.18 -12.00
CA CYS A 77 -23.39 17.97 -12.19
C CYS A 77 -23.39 17.08 -10.94
N THR A 78 -24.34 16.16 -10.88
CA THR A 78 -24.36 15.10 -9.85
C THR A 78 -23.80 13.80 -10.41
N VAL A 79 -23.38 12.89 -9.55
CA VAL A 79 -22.95 11.53 -9.98
C VAL A 79 -24.06 10.77 -10.72
N SER A 80 -25.33 11.11 -10.47
CA SER A 80 -26.51 10.57 -11.16
C SER A 80 -26.85 11.26 -12.48
N ALA A 81 -26.13 12.33 -12.85
CA ALA A 81 -26.39 13.05 -14.09
C ALA A 81 -26.11 12.17 -15.34
N PRO A 82 -26.76 12.47 -16.48
CA PRO A 82 -26.48 11.78 -17.73
C PRO A 82 -24.98 11.77 -18.07
N LEU A 83 -24.51 10.69 -18.71
CA LEU A 83 -23.09 10.51 -19.01
C LEU A 83 -22.46 11.68 -19.77
N HIS A 84 -23.19 12.26 -20.74
CA HIS A 84 -22.69 13.38 -21.54
C HIS A 84 -22.42 14.63 -20.70
N GLU A 85 -23.25 14.90 -19.68
CA GLU A 85 -23.09 16.03 -18.76
C GLU A 85 -21.87 15.81 -17.86
N ARG A 86 -21.70 14.59 -17.35
CA ARG A 86 -20.53 14.21 -16.55
C ARG A 86 -19.23 14.29 -17.35
N LEU A 87 -19.25 13.89 -18.63
CA LEU A 87 -18.11 14.01 -19.54
C LEU A 87 -17.76 15.47 -19.84
N HIS A 88 -18.77 16.33 -20.04
CA HIS A 88 -18.56 17.76 -20.25
C HIS A 88 -17.85 18.42 -19.04
N GLU A 89 -18.33 18.15 -17.82
CA GLU A 89 -17.69 18.66 -16.61
C GLU A 89 -16.27 18.07 -16.39
N LEU A 90 -16.04 16.82 -16.81
CA LEU A 90 -14.73 16.18 -16.77
C LEU A 90 -13.73 16.90 -17.69
N GLU A 91 -14.14 17.17 -18.93
CA GLU A 91 -13.33 17.90 -19.93
C GLU A 91 -12.99 19.31 -19.44
N ALA A 92 -13.95 19.99 -18.80
CA ALA A 92 -13.73 21.33 -18.22
C ALA A 92 -12.66 21.35 -17.12
N LEU A 93 -12.49 20.24 -16.38
CA LEU A 93 -11.50 20.09 -15.31
C LEU A 93 -10.23 19.34 -15.76
N GLN A 94 -10.16 18.94 -17.04
CA GLN A 94 -9.03 18.20 -17.57
C GLN A 94 -7.74 19.07 -17.50
N GLY A 95 -6.66 18.49 -16.98
CA GLY A 95 -5.38 19.18 -16.80
C GLY A 95 -5.22 19.89 -15.44
N GLN A 96 -6.32 20.15 -14.71
CA GLN A 96 -6.24 20.65 -13.32
C GLN A 96 -6.07 19.51 -12.31
N TYR A 97 -6.59 18.33 -12.63
CA TYR A 97 -6.53 17.14 -11.79
C TYR A 97 -6.01 15.93 -12.57
N ASN A 98 -5.57 14.93 -11.82
CA ASN A 98 -5.23 13.62 -12.39
C ASN A 98 -6.47 12.99 -13.03
N VAL A 99 -6.37 12.50 -14.26
CA VAL A 99 -7.49 11.90 -15.00
C VAL A 99 -8.15 10.74 -14.23
N HIS A 100 -7.40 9.93 -13.47
CA HIS A 100 -7.97 8.86 -12.66
C HIS A 100 -8.80 9.37 -11.49
N MET A 101 -8.45 10.55 -10.96
CA MET A 101 -9.21 11.19 -9.90
C MET A 101 -10.49 11.80 -10.45
N LEU A 102 -10.44 12.39 -11.66
CA LEU A 102 -11.61 12.91 -12.37
C LEU A 102 -12.60 11.80 -12.73
N CYS A 103 -12.13 10.71 -13.34
CA CYS A 103 -12.96 9.55 -13.67
C CYS A 103 -13.61 8.94 -12.42
N GLU A 104 -12.87 8.83 -11.31
CA GLU A 104 -13.41 8.32 -10.04
C GLU A 104 -14.44 9.29 -9.44
N ALA A 105 -14.16 10.59 -9.43
CA ALA A 105 -15.07 11.59 -8.88
C ALA A 105 -16.40 11.66 -9.66
N LEU A 106 -16.36 11.51 -10.98
CA LEU A 106 -17.53 11.66 -11.85
C LEU A 106 -18.16 10.33 -12.26
N ASP A 107 -17.70 9.22 -11.68
CA ASP A 107 -18.18 7.85 -11.97
C ASP A 107 -18.18 7.50 -13.47
N VAL A 108 -17.10 7.88 -14.16
CA VAL A 108 -16.92 7.66 -15.60
C VAL A 108 -15.91 6.55 -15.82
N SER A 109 -16.25 5.61 -16.72
CA SER A 109 -15.33 4.57 -17.16
C SER A 109 -14.08 5.15 -17.82
N ARG A 110 -12.93 4.55 -17.50
CA ARG A 110 -11.62 4.88 -18.07
C ARG A 110 -11.54 4.63 -19.57
#